data_AF-A0A3L7U3V2-F1
#
_entry.id   AF-A0A3L7U3V2-F1
#
_cell.length_a   1.000
_cell.length_b   1.000
_cell.length_c   1.000
_cell.angle_alpha   90.00
_cell.angle_beta   90.00
_cell.angle_gamma   90.00
#
_symmetry.space_group_name_H-M   'P 1'
#
loop_
_entity.id
_entity.type
_entity.pdbx_description
1 polymer ?
#
loop_
_entity_poly.entity_id
_entity_poly.type
_entity_poly.pdbx_seq_one_letter_code
_entity_poly.pdbx_strand_id
1 'polypeptide(L)'
;RIEDVLQTVDAAYLDGTFFANGEIPGRDMTGFPHPFITKSMERFAKLPPAERAKVHFIHLNHTNPALVPGSEAQRQVEAAGMHLAEQGERYPL
;
A
#
# COMPACT_ATOMS: atom_id res chain seq x y z
N ARG A 1 -5.05 12.43 12.33
CA ARG A 1 -4.39 12.04 11.06
C ARG A 1 -4.45 10.52 10.96
N ILE A 2 -4.17 9.91 9.80
CA ILE A 2 -4.24 8.45 9.65
C ILE A 2 -3.26 7.73 10.60
N GLU A 3 -2.11 8.34 10.85
CA GLU A 3 -1.08 7.83 11.77
C GLU A 3 -1.57 7.70 13.20
N ASP A 4 -2.47 8.59 13.62
CA ASP A 4 -3.06 8.56 14.96
C ASP A 4 -4.09 7.41 15.07
N VAL A 5 -4.70 6.98 13.96
CA VAL A 5 -5.63 5.84 13.89
C VAL A 5 -4.88 4.51 13.79
N LEU A 6 -3.72 4.46 13.11
CA LEU A 6 -2.88 3.26 13.05
C LEU A 6 -2.49 2.76 14.45
N GLN A 7 -2.31 3.68 15.39
CA GLN A 7 -1.99 3.37 16.79
C GLN A 7 -3.14 2.69 17.55
N THR A 8 -4.39 2.79 17.07
CA THR A 8 -5.58 2.28 17.76
C THR A 8 -6.12 0.99 17.16
N VAL A 9 -5.44 0.43 16.15
CA VAL A 9 -5.88 -0.78 15.44
C VAL A 9 -4.75 -1.80 15.40
N ASP A 10 -5.13 -3.06 15.22
CA ASP A 10 -4.19 -4.19 15.05
C ASP A 10 -3.80 -4.39 13.58
N ALA A 11 -4.70 -4.04 12.65
CA ALA A 11 -4.46 -4.04 11.21
C ALA A 11 -5.22 -2.90 10.53
N ALA A 12 -4.65 -2.39 9.44
CA ALA A 12 -5.18 -1.29 8.65
C ALA A 12 -5.12 -1.63 7.16
N TYR A 13 -6.29 -1.88 6.57
CA TYR A 13 -6.43 -2.10 5.14
C TYR A 13 -6.60 -0.75 4.42
N LEU A 14 -5.57 -0.33 3.68
CA LEU A 14 -5.51 0.95 3.01
C LEU A 14 -5.63 0.81 1.49
N ASP A 15 -6.10 1.86 0.82
CA ASP A 15 -6.16 1.92 -0.64
C ASP A 15 -4.76 1.72 -1.25
N GLY A 16 -4.65 0.72 -2.13
CA GLY A 16 -3.48 0.43 -2.93
C GLY A 16 -3.78 0.37 -4.42
N THR A 17 -4.78 1.12 -4.90
CA THR A 17 -5.22 1.03 -6.30
C THR A 17 -4.09 1.26 -7.29
N PHE A 18 -3.24 2.25 -7.05
CA PHE A 18 -2.06 2.52 -7.85
C PHE A 18 -0.80 2.55 -6.98
N PHE A 19 0.26 1.89 -7.43
CA PHE A 19 1.59 1.96 -6.87
C PHE A 19 2.25 3.34 -7.03
N ALA A 20 2.21 3.91 -8.24
CA ALA A 20 2.86 5.17 -8.61
C ALA A 20 2.26 5.77 -9.91
N ASN A 21 2.64 7.00 -10.24
CA ASN A 21 2.31 7.58 -11.54
C ASN A 21 2.99 6.78 -12.67
N GLY A 22 2.34 6.69 -13.83
CA GLY A 22 2.88 6.03 -15.02
C GLY A 22 2.43 4.58 -15.23
N GLU A 23 1.53 4.04 -14.40
CA GLU A 23 0.97 2.70 -14.60
C GLU A 23 0.00 2.59 -15.77
N ILE A 24 -0.64 3.70 -16.16
CA ILE A 24 -1.55 3.75 -17.30
C ILE A 24 -0.89 4.56 -18.42
N PRO A 25 -0.41 3.91 -19.50
CA PRO A 25 0.26 4.60 -20.60
C PRO A 25 -0.60 5.72 -21.20
N GLY A 26 0.00 6.90 -21.38
CA GLY A 26 -0.66 8.04 -22.01
C GLY A 26 -1.70 8.75 -21.15
N ARG A 27 -1.79 8.46 -19.83
CA ARG A 27 -2.67 9.17 -18.90
C ARG A 27 -1.89 9.77 -17.75
N ASP A 28 -2.19 11.04 -17.46
CA ASP A 28 -1.79 11.66 -16.19
C ASP A 28 -2.67 11.11 -15.07
N MET A 29 -2.04 10.44 -14.11
CA MET A 29 -2.74 9.81 -13.00
C MET A 29 -2.96 10.75 -11.81
N THR A 30 -2.45 11.99 -11.83
CA THR A 30 -2.61 12.95 -10.72
C THR A 30 -4.06 13.35 -10.45
N GLY A 31 -4.94 13.24 -11.45
CA GLY A 31 -6.37 13.53 -11.31
C GLY A 31 -7.22 12.38 -10.75
N PHE A 32 -6.65 11.20 -10.55
CA PHE A 32 -7.37 10.06 -9.99
C PHE A 32 -7.42 10.19 -8.46
N PRO A 33 -8.59 10.05 -7.81
CA PRO A 33 -8.75 10.28 -6.38
C PRO A 33 -8.26 9.10 -5.52
N HIS A 34 -7.05 8.58 -5.80
CA HIS A 34 -6.41 7.50 -5.07
C HIS A 34 -4.97 7.87 -4.70
N PRO A 35 -4.55 7.70 -3.44
CA PRO A 35 -3.16 7.90 -3.07
C PRO A 35 -2.29 6.80 -3.70
N PHE A 36 -1.11 7.16 -4.20
CA PHE A 36 -0.14 6.16 -4.62
C PHE A 36 0.42 5.40 -3.41
N ILE A 37 0.64 4.10 -3.54
CA ILE A 37 1.32 3.29 -2.51
C ILE A 37 2.66 3.93 -2.15
N THR A 38 3.45 4.36 -3.13
CA THR A 38 4.72 5.07 -2.91
C THR A 38 4.58 6.31 -2.02
N LYS A 39 3.49 7.08 -2.15
CA LYS A 39 3.21 8.23 -1.28
C LYS A 39 2.82 7.83 0.14
N SER A 40 2.04 6.77 0.29
CA SER A 40 1.75 6.18 1.60
C SER A 40 3.02 5.66 2.26
N MET A 41 3.90 4.98 1.53
CA MET A 41 5.19 4.48 2.05
C MET A 41 6.10 5.63 2.52
N GLU A 42 6.25 6.69 1.72
CA GLU A 42 7.01 7.89 2.11
C GLU A 42 6.45 8.51 3.40
N ARG A 43 5.12 8.61 3.48
CA ARG A 43 4.42 9.18 4.65
C ARG A 43 4.64 8.36 5.91
N PHE A 44 4.62 7.03 5.81
CA PHE A 44 4.75 6.12 6.95
C PHE A 44 6.19 5.71 7.26
N ALA A 45 7.18 6.11 6.45
CA ALA A 45 8.58 5.70 6.61
C ALA A 45 9.15 5.94 8.02
N LYS A 46 8.72 7.01 8.69
CA LYS A 46 9.18 7.38 10.05
C LYS A 46 8.43 6.70 11.19
N LEU A 47 7.36 5.96 10.90
CA LEU A 47 6.63 5.22 11.94
C LEU A 47 7.50 4.07 12.47
N PRO A 48 7.30 3.68 13.74
CA PRO A 48 7.92 2.47 14.28
C PRO A 48 7.62 1.26 13.39
N PRO A 49 8.53 0.27 13.27
CA PRO A 49 8.30 -0.92 12.46
C PRO A 49 6.98 -1.64 12.78
N ALA A 50 6.61 -1.71 14.07
CA ALA A 50 5.37 -2.32 14.51
C ALA A 50 4.12 -1.61 13.99
N GLU A 51 4.17 -0.29 13.75
CA GLU A 51 3.04 0.46 13.19
C GLU A 51 2.98 0.33 11.66
N ARG A 52 4.14 0.26 10.98
CA ARG A 52 4.20 0.02 9.53
C ARG A 52 3.66 -1.36 9.17
N ALA A 53 3.99 -2.36 9.99
CA ALA A 53 3.56 -3.76 9.79
C ALA A 53 2.04 -3.95 9.87
N LYS A 54 1.29 -2.98 10.40
CA LYS A 54 -0.18 -3.03 10.41
C LYS A 54 -0.79 -2.65 9.07
N VAL A 55 -0.04 -2.05 8.16
CA VAL A 55 -0.58 -1.53 6.90
C VAL A 55 -0.61 -2.62 5.84
N HIS A 56 -1.81 -2.91 5.34
CA HIS A 56 -2.08 -3.84 4.24
C HIS A 56 -2.72 -3.06 3.09
N PHE A 57 -2.03 -2.94 1.96
CA PHE A 57 -2.61 -2.31 0.76
C PHE A 57 -3.58 -3.27 0.06
N ILE A 58 -4.82 -2.84 -0.17
CA ILE A 58 -5.88 -3.63 -0.81
C ILE A 58 -6.46 -2.90 -2.02
N HIS A 59 -7.30 -3.58 -2.81
CA HIS A 59 -7.97 -3.02 -3.99
C HIS A 59 -6.97 -2.55 -5.06
N LEU A 60 -5.97 -3.38 -5.34
CA LEU A 60 -4.96 -3.10 -6.36
C LEU A 60 -5.60 -3.14 -7.75
N ASN A 61 -5.38 -2.09 -8.54
CA ASN A 61 -5.79 -2.11 -9.94
C ASN A 61 -4.96 -3.15 -10.71
N HIS A 62 -5.53 -3.73 -11.76
CA HIS A 62 -4.84 -4.71 -12.63
C HIS A 62 -3.54 -4.19 -13.27
N THR A 63 -3.35 -2.87 -13.36
CA THR A 63 -2.07 -2.26 -13.83
C THR A 63 -1.02 -2.15 -12.73
N ASN A 64 -1.39 -2.37 -11.47
CA ASN A 64 -0.49 -2.17 -10.34
C ASN A 64 0.63 -3.21 -10.39
N PRO A 65 1.90 -2.78 -10.54
CA PRO A 65 3.03 -3.71 -10.66
C PRO A 65 3.22 -4.57 -9.41
N ALA A 66 2.71 -4.12 -8.25
CA ALA A 66 2.76 -4.87 -7.01
C ALA A 66 1.90 -6.16 -7.03
N LEU A 67 0.96 -6.29 -7.97
CA LEU A 67 0.23 -7.54 -8.20
C LEU A 67 1.09 -8.66 -8.81
N VAL A 68 2.22 -8.32 -9.43
CA VAL A 68 3.09 -9.31 -10.06
C VAL A 68 3.97 -9.95 -8.98
N PRO A 69 3.86 -11.28 -8.73
CA PRO A 69 4.66 -11.96 -7.72
C PRO A 69 6.15 -11.82 -8.00
N GLY A 70 6.92 -11.43 -6.99
CA GLY A 70 8.36 -11.18 -7.11
C GLY A 70 8.68 -9.93 -7.93
N SER A 71 7.74 -9.00 -8.10
CA SER A 71 8.04 -7.71 -8.70
C SER A 71 8.90 -6.83 -7.81
N GLU A 72 9.53 -5.83 -8.42
CA GLU A 72 10.26 -4.81 -7.67
C GLU A 72 9.32 -3.96 -6.80
N ALA A 73 8.11 -3.68 -7.30
CA ALA A 73 7.10 -2.95 -6.53
C ALA A 73 6.67 -3.69 -5.26
N GLN A 74 6.43 -5.01 -5.36
CA GLN A 74 6.14 -5.84 -4.20
C GLN A 74 7.29 -5.83 -3.19
N ARG A 75 8.53 -6.06 -3.65
CA ARG A 75 9.71 -6.02 -2.78
C ARG A 75 9.89 -4.68 -2.07
N GLN A 76 9.57 -3.56 -2.74
CA GLN A 76 9.63 -2.23 -2.13
C GLN A 76 8.62 -2.07 -0.99
N VAL A 77 7.40 -2.56 -1.15
CA VAL A 77 6.37 -2.55 -0.09
C VAL A 77 6.83 -3.36 1.12
N GLU A 78 7.30 -4.58 0.87
CA GLU A 78 7.81 -5.48 1.91
C GLU A 78 9.04 -4.90 2.62
N ALA A 79 9.99 -4.32 1.88
CA ALA A 79 11.19 -3.69 2.42
C ALA A 79 10.85 -2.44 3.27
N ALA A 80 9.75 -1.75 2.97
CA ALA A 80 9.25 -0.66 3.78
C ALA A 80 8.54 -1.15 5.07
N GLY A 81 8.38 -2.47 5.25
CA GLY A 81 7.74 -3.09 6.40
C GLY A 81 6.22 -2.99 6.38
N MET A 82 5.63 -2.96 5.19
CA MET A 82 4.18 -2.95 4.94
C MET A 82 3.80 -4.19 4.12
N HIS A 83 2.50 -4.43 3.94
CA HIS A 83 1.98 -5.63 3.29
C HIS A 83 1.08 -5.31 2.10
N LEU A 84 0.98 -6.26 1.17
CA LEU A 84 -0.06 -6.29 0.15
C LEU A 84 -1.09 -7.31 0.58
N ALA A 85 -2.37 -6.94 0.56
CA ALA A 85 -3.44 -7.84 0.91
C ALA A 85 -3.62 -8.90 -0.18
N GLU A 86 -3.75 -10.16 0.22
CA GLU A 86 -3.95 -11.28 -0.70
C GLU A 86 -5.41 -11.73 -0.78
N GLN A 87 -5.79 -12.35 -1.90
CA GLN A 87 -7.13 -12.89 -2.05
C GLN A 87 -7.37 -14.01 -1.03
N GLY A 88 -8.43 -13.88 -0.23
CA GLY A 88 -8.78 -14.86 0.79
C GLY A 88 -7.98 -14.72 2.09
N GLU A 89 -7.19 -13.65 2.23
CA GLU A 89 -6.53 -13.29 3.49
C GLU A 89 -7.53 -13.22 4.64
N ARG A 90 -7.11 -13.70 5.81
CA ARG A 90 -7.90 -13.70 7.04
C ARG A 90 -7.07 -13.09 8.14
N TYR A 91 -7.63 -12.07 8.78
CA TYR A 91 -7.05 -11.49 9.98
C TYR A 91 -7.81 -12.02 11.21
N PRO A 92 -7.14 -12.69 12.17
CA PRO A 92 -7.79 -13.12 13.40
C PRO A 92 -8.14 -11.90 14.26
N LEU A 93 -9.32 -11.96 14.90
CA LEU A 93 -9.81 -10.96 15.86
C LEU A 93 -9.69 -11.49 17.29
#